data_AF-A0A224XC75-F1
#
_entry.id   AF-A0A224XC75-F1
#
_cell.length_a   1.000
_cell.length_b   1.000
_cell.length_c   1.000
_cell.angle_alpha   90.00
_cell.angle_beta   90.00
_cell.angle_gamma   90.00
#
_symmetry.space_group_name_H-M   'P 1'
#
loop_
_entity.id
_entity.type
_entity.pdbx_description
1 polymer ?
#
loop_
_entity_poly.entity_id
_entity_poly.type
_entity_poly.pdbx_seq_one_letter_code
_entity_poly.pdbx_strand_id
1 'polypeptide(L)'
;MNIIEATKKALQENKAISNPSDLEGGLAFLPTNSECFGILLVTTEPSLDKENGIHKEVWQAPGRFWNPIANDLLREDWELL
;
A
#
# COMPACT_ATOMS: atom_id res chain seq x y z
N MET A 1 -3.18 1.27 15.27
CA MET A 1 -4.17 0.17 15.37
C MET A 1 -3.48 -1.13 14.97
N ASN A 2 -3.98 -2.30 15.37
CA ASN A 2 -3.53 -3.52 14.71
C ASN A 2 -4.12 -3.60 13.29
N ILE A 3 -3.54 -4.48 12.47
CA ILE A 3 -3.94 -4.62 11.06
C ILE A 3 -5.42 -5.02 10.88
N ILE A 4 -5.97 -5.83 11.80
CA ILE A 4 -7.37 -6.29 11.73
C ILE A 4 -8.33 -5.13 11.97
N GLU A 5 -8.06 -4.30 12.98
CA GLU A 5 -8.83 -3.09 13.28
C GLU A 5 -8.77 -2.08 12.15
N ALA A 6 -7.56 -1.80 11.64
CA ALA A 6 -7.35 -0.87 10.55
C ALA A 6 -8.10 -1.33 9.29
N THR A 7 -7.99 -2.62 8.94
CA THR A 7 -8.69 -3.23 7.80
C THR A 7 -10.21 -3.09 7.91
N LYS A 8 -10.78 -3.38 9.09
CA LYS A 8 -12.23 -3.26 9.32
C LYS A 8 -12.73 -1.83 9.11
N LYS A 9 -12.02 -0.83 9.65
CA LYS A 9 -12.38 0.57 9.46
C LYS A 9 -12.22 1.02 8.01
N ALA A 10 -11.13 0.63 7.36
CA ALA A 10 -10.85 0.98 5.97
C ALA A 10 -11.89 0.45 4.98
N LEU A 11 -12.39 -0.77 5.20
CA LEU A 11 -13.50 -1.32 4.40
C LEU A 11 -14.81 -0.54 4.57
N GLN A 12 -15.08 -0.03 5.78
CA GLN A 12 -16.29 0.76 6.06
C GLN A 12 -16.17 2.18 5.49
N GLU A 13 -14.98 2.78 5.55
CA GLU A 13 -14.72 4.16 5.14
C GLU A 13 -14.26 4.28 3.67
N ASN A 14 -14.08 3.15 2.97
CA ASN A 14 -13.51 3.09 1.62
C ASN A 14 -12.17 3.82 1.51
N LYS A 15 -11.28 3.53 2.46
CA LYS A 15 -9.95 4.13 2.60
C LYS A 15 -8.84 3.10 2.48
N ALA A 16 -7.62 3.58 2.28
CA ALA A 16 -6.43 2.75 2.42
C ALA A 16 -5.95 2.72 3.89
N ILE A 17 -5.06 1.78 4.20
CA ILE A 17 -4.30 1.74 5.44
C ILE A 17 -2.80 1.82 5.14
N SER A 18 -1.99 2.22 6.10
CA SER A 18 -0.53 2.11 6.05
C SER A 18 0.05 2.07 7.46
N ASN A 19 1.37 2.02 7.59
CA ASN A 19 2.10 2.28 8.82
C ASN A 19 3.26 3.25 8.52
N PRO A 20 3.88 3.89 9.53
CA PRO A 20 4.87 4.94 9.29
C PRO A 20 6.04 4.54 8.37
N SER A 21 6.54 3.30 8.51
CA SER A 21 7.67 2.80 7.71
C SER A 21 7.28 2.61 6.24
N ASP A 22 6.08 2.07 5.98
CA ASP A 22 5.59 1.86 4.63
C ASP A 22 5.17 3.17 3.97
N LEU A 23 4.59 4.09 4.74
CA LEU A 23 4.21 5.42 4.26
C LEU A 23 5.43 6.25 3.85
N GLU A 24 6.54 6.17 4.60
CA GLU A 24 7.83 6.77 4.19
C GLU A 24 8.33 6.20 2.86
N GLY A 25 8.10 4.92 2.60
CA GLY A 25 8.38 4.26 1.32
C GLY A 25 7.34 4.55 0.22
N GLY A 26 6.35 5.41 0.49
CA GLY A 26 5.29 5.73 -0.45
C GLY A 26 4.34 4.57 -0.71
N LEU A 27 4.12 3.70 0.29
CA LEU A 27 3.25 2.53 0.20
C LEU A 27 1.96 2.73 0.99
N ALA A 28 0.85 2.39 0.33
CA ALA A 28 -0.48 2.33 0.90
C ALA A 28 -1.12 0.98 0.58
N PHE A 29 -2.07 0.56 1.42
CA PHE A 29 -2.69 -0.75 1.37
C PHE A 29 -4.20 -0.58 1.25
N LEU A 30 -4.79 -0.95 0.12
CA LEU A 30 -6.24 -0.87 -0.07
C LEU A 30 -6.91 -2.22 0.21
N PRO A 31 -7.65 -2.39 1.32
CA PRO A 31 -8.35 -3.63 1.58
C PRO A 31 -9.56 -3.77 0.65
N THR A 32 -9.72 -4.94 0.01
CA THR A 32 -10.87 -5.23 -0.87
C THR A 32 -11.46 -6.60 -0.57
N ASN A 33 -12.75 -6.78 -0.86
CA ASN A 33 -13.47 -8.05 -0.71
C ASN A 33 -13.58 -8.83 -2.03
N SER A 34 -12.98 -8.33 -3.12
CA SER A 34 -13.20 -8.85 -4.48
C SER A 34 -12.24 -9.96 -4.89
N GLU A 35 -11.10 -10.13 -4.20
CA GLU A 35 -10.07 -11.13 -4.49
C GLU A 35 -9.31 -11.53 -3.20
N CYS A 36 -8.40 -12.51 -3.28
CA CYS A 36 -7.42 -12.81 -2.22
C CYS A 36 -6.81 -11.50 -1.71
N PHE A 37 -6.70 -11.31 -0.38
CA PHE A 37 -6.26 -10.06 0.29
C PHE A 37 -5.23 -9.29 -0.54
N GLY A 38 -5.76 -8.44 -1.43
CA GLY A 38 -5.06 -7.95 -2.58
C GLY A 38 -4.66 -6.55 -2.26
N ILE A 39 -3.54 -6.42 -1.56
CA ILE A 39 -3.01 -5.11 -1.23
C ILE A 39 -2.41 -4.52 -2.48
N LEU A 40 -3.02 -3.43 -2.88
CA LEU A 40 -2.57 -2.61 -3.98
C LEU A 40 -1.44 -1.71 -3.48
N LEU A 41 -0.18 -2.02 -3.80
CA LEU A 41 0.95 -1.13 -3.55
C LEU A 41 0.86 0.05 -4.52
N VAL A 42 0.39 1.20 -4.05
CA VAL A 42 0.31 2.42 -4.86
C VAL A 42 1.51 3.29 -4.53
N THR A 43 2.38 3.55 -5.51
CA THR A 43 3.47 4.51 -5.35
C THR A 43 2.89 5.91 -5.17
N THR A 44 3.30 6.64 -4.14
CA THR A 44 2.90 8.04 -3.91
C THR A 44 3.67 9.05 -4.77
N GLU A 45 4.78 8.61 -5.38
CA GLU A 45 5.63 9.45 -6.24
C GLU A 45 5.92 8.73 -7.57
N PRO A 46 6.06 9.48 -8.68
CA PRO A 46 6.45 8.92 -9.96
C PRO A 46 7.94 8.52 -9.95
N SER A 47 8.26 7.39 -10.57
CA SER A 47 9.63 6.97 -10.83
C SER A 47 10.15 7.57 -12.14
N LEU A 48 11.47 7.76 -12.27
CA LEU A 48 12.08 8.17 -13.55
C LEU A 48 12.48 6.93 -14.34
N ASP A 49 11.79 6.69 -15.45
CA ASP A 49 12.17 5.66 -16.41
C ASP A 49 12.91 6.28 -17.60
N LYS A 50 13.84 5.52 -18.18
CA LYS A 50 14.66 6.00 -19.31
C LYS A 50 14.27 5.27 -20.58
N GLU A 51 13.59 5.98 -21.46
CA GLU A 51 13.16 5.47 -22.76
C GLU A 51 13.84 6.27 -23.88
N ASN A 52 14.61 5.59 -24.75
CA ASN A 52 15.35 6.20 -25.86
C ASN A 52 16.27 7.38 -25.44
N GLY A 53 16.83 7.34 -24.23
CA GLY A 53 17.72 8.40 -23.72
C GLY A 53 17.02 9.59 -23.07
N ILE A 54 15.69 9.63 -23.06
CA ILE A 54 14.87 10.66 -22.42
C ILE A 54 14.32 10.09 -21.11
N HIS A 55 14.47 10.82 -20.01
CA HIS A 55 13.85 10.46 -18.73
C HIS A 55 12.39 10.90 -18.75
N LYS A 56 11.49 9.99 -18.40
CA LYS A 56 10.06 10.24 -18.25
C LYS A 56 9.61 9.84 -16.86
N GLU A 57 8.71 10.62 -16.29
CA GLU A 57 7.99 10.24 -15.08
C GLU A 57 7.00 9.11 -15.41
N VAL A 58 7.14 7.99 -14.71
CA VAL A 58 6.27 6.83 -14.84
C VAL A 58 5.72 6.47 -13.46
N TRP A 59 4.39 6.49 -13.37
CA TRP A 59 3.66 5.93 -12.26
C TRP A 59 3.71 4.42 -12.38
N GLN A 60 4.32 3.74 -11.40
CA GLN A 60 4.39 2.29 -11.46
C GLN A 60 2.98 1.72 -11.33
N ALA A 61 2.67 0.73 -12.18
CA ALA A 61 1.43 0.01 -12.06
C ALA A 61 1.39 -0.63 -10.67
N PRO A 62 0.29 -0.49 -9.94
CA PRO A 62 0.25 -0.99 -8.59
C PRO A 62 0.52 -2.51 -8.54
N GLY A 63 1.45 -2.90 -7.68
CA GLY A 63 1.79 -4.29 -7.43
C GLY A 63 0.61 -5.04 -6.83
N ARG A 64 0.38 -6.29 -7.25
CA ARG A 64 -0.81 -7.07 -6.89
C ARG A 64 -0.69 -7.95 -5.65
N PHE A 65 0.48 -8.04 -5.03
CA PHE A 65 0.71 -9.00 -3.95
C PHE A 65 1.56 -8.38 -2.85
N TRP A 66 0.93 -8.12 -1.71
CA TRP A 66 1.66 -7.98 -0.45
C TRP A 66 1.81 -9.35 0.19
N ASN A 67 3.04 -9.70 0.52
CA ASN A 67 3.35 -10.89 1.29
C ASN A 67 3.85 -10.43 2.67
N PRO A 68 2.95 -10.29 3.66
CA PRO A 68 3.33 -9.76 4.96
C PRO A 68 4.34 -10.66 5.65
N ILE A 69 5.35 -10.07 6.27
CA ILE A 69 6.16 -10.77 7.25
C ILE A 69 5.44 -10.83 8.59
N ALA A 70 5.84 -11.75 9.47
CA ALA A 70 5.23 -11.89 10.80
C ALA A 70 5.21 -10.58 11.59
N ASN A 71 6.23 -9.74 11.42
CA ASN A 71 6.30 -8.45 12.08
C ASN A 71 5.13 -7.53 11.65
N ASP A 72 4.79 -7.49 10.36
CA ASP A 72 3.71 -6.65 9.83
C ASP A 72 2.37 -6.96 10.48
N LEU A 73 2.12 -8.24 10.76
CA LEU A 73 0.90 -8.71 11.41
C LEU A 73 0.83 -8.37 12.90
N LEU A 74 1.99 -8.23 13.56
CA LEU A 74 2.11 -7.94 14.99
C LEU A 74 2.25 -6.44 15.30
N ARG A 75 2.33 -5.60 14.26
CA ARG A 75 2.38 -4.15 14.40
C ARG A 75 1.07 -3.59 14.94
N GLU A 76 1.19 -2.57 15.78
CA GLU A 76 0.07 -1.85 16.41
C GLU A 76 -0.01 -0.39 15.94
N ASP A 77 0.78 -0.03 14.92
CA ASP A 77 0.92 1.33 14.38
C ASP A 77 0.30 1.48 12.99
N TRP A 78 -0.69 0.65 12.65
CA TRP A 78 -1.46 0.84 11.43
C TRP A 78 -2.42 2.04 11.54
N GLU A 79 -2.53 2.79 10.44
CA GLU A 79 -3.27 4.04 10.30
C GLU A 79 -4.16 4.01 9.05
N LEU A 80 -5.23 4.82 9.04
CA LEU A 80 -6.05 5.08 7.85
C LEU A 80 -5.47 6.25 7.07
N LEU A 81 -5.54 6.18 5.74
CA LEU A 81 -5.19 7.27 4.83
C LEU A 81 -6.44 7.93 4.22
#